data_AF-A0A6M3LZ61-F1
#
_entry.id   AF-A0A6M3LZ61-F1
#
_cell.length_a   1.000
_cell.length_b   1.000
_cell.length_c   1.000
_cell.angle_alpha   90.00
_cell.angle_beta   90.00
_cell.angle_gamma   90.00
#
_symmetry.space_group_name_H-M   'P 1'
#
loop_
_entity.id
_entity.type
_entity.pdbx_description
1 polymer ?
#
loop_
_entity_poly.entity_id
_entity_poly.type
_entity_poly.pdbx_seq_one_letter_code
_entity_poly.pdbx_strand_id
1 'polypeptide(L)'
;MRRAAFTIRLKNGSSYDANHLAITVQQFFGDDGMMLGAVSMLSFSASGEQRSVYATDVESVTFDAVGVDHCSECDSPLDMIGYGVHETLKPTGGG
;
A
#
# COMPACT_ATOMS: atom_id res chain seq x y z
N MET A 1 -0.54 -8.85 -22.46
CA MET A 1 -1.08 -7.94 -21.41
C MET A 1 -0.52 -8.42 -20.08
N ARG A 2 0.15 -7.56 -19.29
CA ARG A 2 0.62 -7.94 -17.95
C ARG A 2 -0.62 -8.09 -17.06
N ARG A 3 -0.78 -9.25 -16.42
CA ARG A 3 -1.89 -9.54 -15.51
C ARG A 3 -1.73 -8.71 -14.23
N ALA A 4 -2.83 -8.19 -13.70
CA ALA A 4 -2.79 -7.36 -12.49
C ALA A 4 -2.32 -8.17 -11.28
N ALA A 5 -1.46 -7.57 -10.46
CA ALA A 5 -0.94 -8.19 -9.25
C ALA A 5 -1.88 -8.02 -8.05
N PHE A 6 -2.66 -6.94 -8.03
CA PHE A 6 -3.57 -6.58 -6.96
C PHE A 6 -4.97 -6.30 -7.52
N THR A 7 -6.00 -6.79 -6.84
CA THR A 7 -7.38 -6.37 -7.06
C THR A 7 -7.92 -5.73 -5.80
N ILE A 8 -8.30 -4.46 -5.89
CA ILE A 8 -8.73 -3.60 -4.78
C ILE A 8 -10.23 -3.36 -4.92
N ARG A 9 -10.99 -3.76 -3.91
CA ARG A 9 -12.44 -3.57 -3.85
C ARG A 9 -12.78 -2.52 -2.80
N LEU A 10 -13.57 -1.53 -3.19
CA LEU A 10 -14.05 -0.47 -2.31
C LEU A 10 -15.45 -0.80 -1.77
N LYS A 11 -15.78 -0.25 -0.60
CA LYS A 11 -17.10 -0.39 0.04
C LYS A 11 -18.25 0.15 -0.80
N ASN A 12 -17.98 1.06 -1.74
CA ASN A 12 -18.97 1.58 -2.68
C ASN A 12 -19.24 0.63 -3.88
N GLY A 13 -18.63 -0.55 -3.90
CA GLY A 13 -18.77 -1.54 -4.96
C GLY A 13 -17.79 -1.38 -6.13
N SER A 14 -16.98 -0.31 -6.16
CA SER A 14 -15.95 -0.13 -7.19
C SER A 14 -14.82 -1.14 -7.03
N SER A 15 -14.23 -1.57 -8.14
CA SER A 15 -13.09 -2.49 -8.16
C SER A 15 -12.00 -1.97 -9.09
N TYR A 16 -10.74 -2.14 -8.68
CA TYR A 16 -9.57 -1.74 -9.44
C TYR A 16 -8.53 -2.84 -9.52
N ASP A 17 -8.06 -3.11 -10.73
CA ASP A 17 -6.94 -3.99 -10.99
C ASP A 17 -5.66 -3.17 -11.13
N ALA A 18 -4.69 -3.44 -10.28
CA ALA A 18 -3.45 -2.68 -10.15
C ALA A 18 -2.20 -3.57 -10.23
N ASN A 19 -1.11 -3.02 -10.76
CA ASN A 19 0.19 -3.70 -10.79
C ASN A 19 1.09 -3.28 -9.62
N HIS A 20 0.82 -2.13 -9.02
CA HIS A 20 1.57 -1.57 -7.91
C HIS A 20 0.59 -1.01 -6.88
N LEU A 21 0.86 -1.26 -5.61
CA LEU A 21 0.11 -0.75 -4.47
C LEU A 21 1.11 -0.26 -3.40
N ALA A 22 0.86 0.93 -2.87
CA ALA A 22 1.57 1.49 -1.73
C ALA A 22 0.57 1.96 -0.68
N ILE A 23 0.91 1.78 0.59
CA ILE A 23 0.14 2.29 1.72
C ILE A 23 0.96 3.38 2.38
N THR A 24 0.38 4.56 2.56
CA THR A 24 1.02 5.69 3.24
C THR A 24 0.14 6.17 4.39
N VAL A 25 0.76 6.66 5.46
CA VAL A 25 0.06 7.35 6.55
C VAL A 25 0.30 8.84 6.40
N GLN A 26 -0.76 9.61 6.19
CA GLN A 26 -0.70 11.07 6.13
C GLN A 26 -1.16 11.64 7.47
N GLN A 27 -0.30 12.43 8.09
CA GLN A 27 -0.58 13.11 9.36
C GLN A 27 -1.04 14.54 9.07
N PHE A 28 -2.08 14.98 9.78
CA PHE A 28 -2.57 16.35 9.72
C PHE A 28 -2.13 17.09 10.97
N PHE A 29 -1.60 18.29 10.78
CA PHE A 29 -1.18 19.18 11.84
C PHE A 29 -2.04 20.44 11.80
N GLY A 30 -2.41 20.94 12.98
CA GLY A 30 -3.09 22.22 13.13
C GLY A 30 -2.11 23.38 12.96
N ASP A 31 -2.65 24.59 12.92
CA ASP A 31 -1.85 25.82 12.80
C ASP A 31 -0.94 26.04 14.03
N ASP A 32 -1.24 25.39 15.15
CA ASP A 32 -0.44 25.37 16.38
C ASP A 32 0.67 24.31 16.37
N GLY A 33 0.78 23.54 15.27
CA GLY A 33 1.74 22.45 15.13
C GLY A 33 1.36 21.17 15.85
N MET A 34 0.18 21.09 16.48
CA MET A 34 -0.30 19.89 17.15
C MET A 34 -0.87 18.88 16.14
N MET A 35 -0.63 17.59 16.36
CA MET A 35 -1.19 16.54 15.52
C MET A 35 -2.71 16.47 15.72
N LEU A 36 -3.46 16.73 14.65
CA LEU A 36 -4.92 16.63 14.62
C LEU A 36 -5.39 15.20 14.35
N GLY A 37 -4.58 14.42 13.65
CA GLY A 37 -4.87 13.03 13.35
C GLY A 37 -4.00 12.46 12.24
N ALA A 38 -4.27 11.22 11.86
CA ALA A 38 -3.62 10.56 10.75
C ALA A 38 -4.63 9.71 9.97
N VAL A 39 -4.48 9.65 8.65
CA VAL A 39 -5.26 8.78 7.78
C VAL A 39 -4.32 7.88 6.99
N SER A 40 -4.74 6.63 6.79
CA SER A 40 -4.04 5.71 5.90
C SER A 40 -4.62 5.82 4.50
N MET A 41 -3.74 5.96 3.51
CA MET A 41 -4.06 6.11 2.08
C MET A 41 -3.47 4.94 1.30
N LEU A 42 -4.27 4.32 0.43
CA LEU A 42 -3.78 3.37 -0.57
C LEU A 42 -3.58 4.13 -1.89
N SER A 43 -2.36 4.10 -2.41
CA SER A 43 -2.01 4.64 -3.72
C SER A 43 -1.64 3.51 -4.67
N PHE A 44 -2.23 3.49 -5.86
CA PHE A 44 -2.04 2.41 -6.83
C PHE A 44 -2.24 2.91 -8.26
N SER A 45 -1.64 2.19 -9.21
CA SER A 45 -1.86 2.45 -10.64
C SER A 45 -2.83 1.43 -11.23
N ALA A 46 -3.97 1.93 -11.73
CA ALA A 46 -4.99 1.13 -12.39
C ALA A 46 -5.32 1.75 -13.76
N SER A 47 -5.35 0.92 -14.81
CA SER A 47 -5.62 1.36 -16.19
C SER A 47 -4.71 2.49 -16.71
N GLY A 48 -3.46 2.56 -16.21
CA GLY A 48 -2.48 3.59 -16.59
C GLY A 48 -2.60 4.91 -15.83
N GLU A 49 -3.56 5.04 -14.92
CA GLU A 49 -3.75 6.22 -14.08
C GLU A 49 -3.30 5.95 -12.64
N GLN A 50 -2.71 6.95 -11.99
CA GLN A 50 -2.45 6.92 -10.55
C GLN A 50 -3.72 7.28 -9.80
N ARG A 51 -4.05 6.47 -8.78
CA ARG A 51 -5.24 6.64 -7.95
C ARG A 51 -4.85 6.54 -6.49
N SER A 52 -5.58 7.28 -5.66
CA SER A 52 -5.44 7.25 -4.21
C SER A 52 -6.82 7.15 -3.56
N VAL A 53 -6.96 6.28 -2.57
CA VAL A 53 -8.20 6.08 -1.79
C VAL A 53 -7.87 6.00 -0.31
N TYR A 54 -8.81 6.38 0.55
CA TYR A 54 -8.65 6.16 1.98
C TYR A 54 -8.73 4.66 2.30
N ALA A 55 -7.86 4.18 3.19
CA ALA A 55 -7.89 2.78 3.63
C ALA A 55 -9.22 2.41 4.30
N THR A 56 -9.91 3.37 4.90
CA THR A 56 -11.24 3.18 5.49
C THR A 56 -12.32 2.88 4.46
N ASP A 57 -12.11 3.23 3.19
CA ASP A 57 -13.06 3.00 2.09
C ASP A 57 -12.81 1.68 1.36
N VAL A 58 -11.71 1.00 1.69
CA VAL A 58 -11.33 -0.28 1.13
C VAL A 58 -12.09 -1.39 1.85
N GLU A 59 -12.76 -2.24 1.07
CA GLU A 59 -13.44 -3.44 1.56
C GLU A 59 -12.46 -4.62 1.62
N SER A 60 -11.69 -4.83 0.55
CA SER A 60 -10.69 -5.90 0.48
C SER A 60 -9.60 -5.59 -0.55
N VAL A 61 -8.38 -6.05 -0.29
CA VAL A 61 -7.31 -6.14 -1.29
C VAL A 61 -6.95 -7.61 -1.45
N THR A 62 -7.00 -8.09 -2.68
CA THR A 62 -6.56 -9.45 -3.03
C THR A 62 -5.29 -9.35 -3.86
N PHE A 63 -4.38 -10.29 -3.65
CA PHE A 63 -3.11 -10.38 -4.36
C PHE A 63 -3.11 -11.69 -5.16
N ASP A 64 -2.90 -11.61 -6.47
CA ASP A 64 -2.80 -12.78 -7.34
C ASP A 64 -1.36 -13.32 -7.27
N ALA A 65 -1.10 -14.21 -6.30
CA ALA A 65 0.22 -14.76 -6.00
C ALA A 65 0.74 -15.79 -7.05
N VAL A 66 0.28 -15.71 -8.30
CA VAL A 66 0.70 -16.63 -9.37
C VAL A 66 2.10 -16.22 -9.83
N GLY A 67 3.10 -16.83 -9.19
CA GLY A 67 4.52 -16.60 -9.48
C GLY A 67 5.44 -16.56 -8.25
N VAL A 68 4.91 -16.77 -7.04
CA VAL A 68 5.77 -17.16 -5.91
C VAL A 68 6.15 -18.61 -6.14
N ASP A 69 7.15 -18.85 -7.01
CA ASP A 69 7.94 -20.06 -6.93
C ASP A 69 8.28 -20.23 -5.46
N HIS A 70 7.91 -21.37 -4.88
CA HIS A 70 8.26 -21.73 -3.52
C HIS A 70 9.72 -21.34 -3.29
N CYS A 71 9.94 -20.26 -2.55
CA CYS A 71 11.22 -20.04 -1.90
C CYS A 71 11.30 -21.20 -0.90
N SER A 72 12.09 -22.22 -1.24
CA SER A 72 12.27 -23.44 -0.43
C SER A 72 12.84 -23.17 0.98
N GLU A 73 13.18 -21.91 1.27
CA GLU A 73 13.68 -21.41 2.55
C GLU A 73 12.73 -20.40 3.22
N CYS A 74 11.59 -20.08 2.62
CA CYS A 74 10.62 -19.12 3.17
C CYS A 74 9.45 -19.89 3.78
N ASP A 75 9.48 -20.10 5.10
CA ASP A 75 8.53 -20.94 5.85
C ASP A 75 7.10 -20.37 5.98
N SER A 76 6.79 -19.23 5.34
CA SER A 76 5.41 -18.72 5.30
C SER A 76 5.16 -17.74 4.13
N PRO A 77 4.03 -17.86 3.40
CA PRO A 77 3.59 -16.86 2.42
C PRO A 77 3.35 -15.46 3.04
N LEU A 78 3.22 -15.38 4.37
CA LEU A 78 2.99 -14.14 5.10
C LEU A 78 4.27 -13.29 5.27
N ASP A 79 5.47 -13.89 5.17
CA ASP A 79 6.72 -13.14 5.31
C ASP A 79 6.98 -12.20 4.11
N MET A 80 6.40 -12.50 2.95
CA MET A 80 6.48 -11.64 1.77
C MET A 80 5.53 -10.42 1.82
N ILE A 81 4.56 -10.40 2.73
CA ILE A 81 3.72 -9.22 2.98
C ILE A 81 4.50 -8.19 3.85
N GLY A 82 5.64 -8.58 4.43
CA GLY A 82 6.41 -7.79 5.39
C GLY A 82 7.45 -6.81 4.84
N TYR A 83 7.81 -6.87 3.55
CA TYR A 83 8.91 -6.02 3.02
C TYR A 83 8.40 -4.87 2.14
N GLY A 84 7.76 -3.91 2.79
CA GLY A 84 7.44 -2.60 2.22
C GLY A 84 7.57 -1.44 3.20
N VAL A 85 7.97 -1.68 4.46
CA VAL A 85 8.36 -0.60 5.37
C VAL A 85 9.86 -0.40 5.22
N HIS A 86 10.26 0.37 4.22
CA HIS A 86 11.60 0.96 4.25
C HIS A 86 11.61 1.91 5.45
N GLU A 87 12.42 1.59 6.48
CA GLU A 87 12.84 2.60 7.45
C GLU A 87 13.45 3.75 6.64
N THR A 88 12.78 4.89 6.66
CA THR A 88 13.33 6.15 6.18
C THR A 88 14.60 6.37 7.01
N LEU A 89 15.76 6.15 6.42
CA LEU A 89 17.04 6.53 7.03
C LEU A 89 16.90 7.97 7.52
N LYS A 90 16.97 8.13 8.84
CA LYS A 90 16.89 9.41 9.54
C LYS A 90 17.90 10.38 8.91
N PRO A 91 17.59 11.66 8.72
CA PRO A 91 18.58 12.60 8.24
C PRO A 91 19.70 12.70 9.27
N THR A 92 20.90 12.21 8.95
CA THR A 92 22.12 12.62 9.64
C THR A 92 22.46 14.03 9.17
N GLY A 93 21.77 15.01 9.75
CA GLY A 93 22.30 16.37 9.87
C GLY A 93 23.16 16.43 11.14
N GLY A 94 24.41 16.89 11.00
CA GLY A 94 25.32 17.13 12.12
C GLY A 94 26.77 17.23 11.69
N GLY A 95 27.16 18.41 11.19
CA GLY A 95 28.53 18.77 10.82
C GLY A 95 28.54 20.09 10.07
#